data_AF-A0A7C9D8P3-F1
#
_entry.id   AF-A0A7C9D8P3-F1
#
_cell.length_a   1.000
_cell.length_b   1.000
_cell.length_c   1.000
_cell.angle_alpha   90.00
_cell.angle_beta   90.00
_cell.angle_gamma   90.00
#
_symmetry.space_group_name_H-M   'P 1'
#
loop_
_entity.id
_entity.type
_entity.pdbx_description
1 polymer ?
#
loop_
_entity_poly.entity_id
_entity_poly.type
_entity_poly.pdbx_seq_one_letter_code
_entity_poly.pdbx_strand_id
1 'polypeptide(L)'
;ITKLGLLFVYDLETATAVYRNRISPDPIFLTAEASSVGGFYAINRRGQVLLATVNEATIVPFVSGQLNNLELAVNLAKRGNLPGAENLVVQRFQELFAQTKYKEAAELAAESPQGILRTPETVAKFQSVPVQAGQTPPLLQYFGTLLTRGKLNAFESLELSRLVVNQNKKNLLENWLAEDKLECSEELGDLVKTV
;
A
#
# COMPACT_ATOMS: atom_id res chain seq x y z
N ILE A 1 -7.72 16.86 23.69
CA ILE A 1 -8.87 16.71 24.62
C ILE A 1 -9.38 18.10 24.98
N THR A 2 -10.69 18.28 25.18
CA THR A 2 -11.26 19.58 25.61
C THR A 2 -11.65 19.59 27.08
N LYS A 3 -11.90 20.80 27.62
CA LYS A 3 -12.39 21.01 28.99
C LYS A 3 -13.70 20.28 29.31
N LEU A 4 -14.52 19.99 28.30
CA LEU A 4 -15.80 19.27 28.43
C LEU A 4 -15.66 17.73 28.33
N GLY A 5 -14.43 17.21 28.30
CA GLY A 5 -14.16 15.77 28.21
C GLY A 5 -14.37 15.19 26.81
N LEU A 6 -14.30 16.01 25.76
CA LEU A 6 -14.33 15.53 24.37
C LEU A 6 -12.91 15.17 23.92
N LEU A 7 -12.78 13.96 23.37
CA LEU A 7 -11.61 13.48 22.65
C LEU A 7 -11.78 13.80 21.17
N PHE A 8 -10.69 14.29 20.59
CA PHE A 8 -10.52 14.46 19.16
C PHE A 8 -9.20 13.79 18.78
N VAL A 9 -9.25 12.96 17.76
CA VAL A 9 -8.09 12.29 17.16
C VAL A 9 -7.98 12.79 15.73
N TYR A 10 -6.80 13.24 15.37
CA TYR A 10 -6.48 13.74 14.04
C TYR A 10 -5.32 12.95 13.46
N ASP A 11 -5.31 12.81 12.15
CA ASP A 11 -4.12 12.40 11.42
C ASP A 11 -3.07 13.52 11.47
N LEU A 12 -1.83 13.19 11.82
CA LEU A 12 -0.78 14.19 12.01
C LEU A 12 -0.32 14.81 10.68
N GLU A 13 -0.32 14.04 9.60
CA GLU A 13 0.18 14.50 8.29
C GLU A 13 -0.81 15.44 7.60
N THR A 14 -2.09 15.09 7.60
CA THR A 14 -3.14 15.81 6.86
C THR A 14 -4.03 16.70 7.73
N ALA A 15 -3.90 16.60 9.06
CA ALA A 15 -4.84 17.19 10.03
C ALA A 15 -6.30 16.70 9.86
N THR A 16 -6.53 15.57 9.18
CA THR A 16 -7.86 15.01 8.97
C THR A 16 -8.43 14.51 10.29
N ALA A 17 -9.69 14.84 10.58
CA ALA A 17 -10.38 14.34 11.77
C ALA A 17 -10.68 12.84 11.62
N VAL A 18 -10.12 12.03 12.52
CA VAL A 18 -10.29 10.57 12.52
C VAL A 18 -11.38 10.14 13.49
N TYR A 19 -11.32 10.59 14.74
CA TYR A 19 -12.26 10.15 15.76
C TYR A 19 -12.68 11.29 16.68
N ARG A 20 -13.96 11.32 17.04
CA ARG A 20 -14.50 12.26 18.01
C ARG A 20 -15.48 11.54 18.92
N ASN A 21 -15.25 11.62 20.22
CA ASN A 21 -16.21 11.10 21.20
C ASN A 21 -16.07 11.82 22.54
N ARG A 22 -17.09 11.74 23.39
CA ARG A 22 -17.00 12.17 24.78
C ARG A 22 -16.48 11.02 25.63
N ILE A 23 -15.34 11.23 26.28
CA ILE A 23 -14.67 10.22 27.12
C ILE A 23 -14.84 10.46 28.61
N SER A 24 -15.29 11.65 29.02
CA SER A 24 -15.57 11.97 30.42
C SER A 24 -16.74 12.96 30.52
N PRO A 25 -17.71 12.74 31.44
CA PRO A 25 -18.72 13.74 31.74
C PRO A 25 -18.15 14.91 32.53
N ASP A 26 -17.14 14.66 33.37
CA ASP A 26 -16.47 15.63 34.21
C ASP A 26 -15.21 16.23 33.53
N PRO A 27 -14.81 17.47 33.87
CA PRO A 27 -13.60 18.08 33.32
C PRO A 27 -12.34 17.26 33.60
N ILE A 28 -11.55 17.04 32.55
CA ILE A 28 -10.18 16.52 32.64
C ILE A 28 -9.26 17.69 32.97
N PHE A 29 -8.49 17.57 34.06
CA PHE A 29 -7.64 18.65 34.57
C PHE A 29 -6.15 18.33 34.52
N LEU A 30 -5.79 17.06 34.36
CA LEU A 30 -4.40 16.61 34.22
C LEU A 30 -4.32 15.55 33.13
N THR A 31 -3.29 15.64 32.30
CA THR A 31 -2.95 14.63 31.30
C THR A 31 -1.46 14.37 31.32
N ALA A 32 -1.06 13.14 31.04
CA ALA A 32 0.33 12.74 30.85
C ALA A 32 0.43 11.79 29.66
N GLU A 33 1.59 11.75 29.02
CA GLU A 33 1.85 10.78 27.95
C GLU A 33 1.90 9.36 28.52
N ALA A 34 1.41 8.39 27.75
CA ALA A 34 1.50 6.97 28.06
C ALA A 34 2.56 6.28 27.19
N SER A 35 3.83 6.67 27.34
CA SER A 35 4.91 6.30 26.41
C SER A 35 5.14 4.78 26.28
N SER A 36 4.78 3.97 27.28
CA SER A 36 4.95 2.51 27.24
C SER A 36 3.92 1.78 26.38
N VAL A 37 2.73 2.35 26.17
CA VAL A 37 1.61 1.72 25.45
C VAL A 37 1.13 2.54 24.25
N GLY A 38 1.66 3.76 24.09
CA GLY A 38 1.17 4.75 23.13
C GLY A 38 -0.11 5.43 23.60
N GLY A 39 -0.25 6.73 23.32
CA GLY A 39 -1.41 7.53 23.72
C GLY A 39 -1.17 8.34 25.00
N PHE A 40 -2.19 8.45 25.85
CA PHE A 40 -2.13 9.32 27.04
C PHE A 40 -2.99 8.84 28.21
N TYR A 41 -2.57 9.23 29.41
CA TYR A 41 -3.36 9.19 30.63
C TYR A 41 -4.08 10.51 30.86
N ALA A 42 -5.30 10.46 31.40
CA ALA A 42 -6.09 11.63 31.76
C ALA A 42 -6.78 11.43 33.12
N ILE A 43 -6.79 12.46 33.95
CA ILE A 43 -7.47 12.46 35.25
C ILE A 43 -8.61 13.47 35.23
N ASN A 44 -9.82 13.01 35.55
CA ASN A 44 -10.98 13.86 35.69
C ASN A 44 -11.23 14.29 37.15
N ARG A 45 -12.06 15.31 37.36
CA ARG A 45 -12.35 15.87 38.70
C ARG A 45 -12.95 14.89 39.71
N ARG A 46 -13.43 13.72 39.28
CA ARG A 46 -13.89 12.64 40.17
C ARG A 46 -12.76 11.71 40.61
N GLY A 47 -11.53 11.93 40.16
CA GLY A 47 -10.38 11.08 40.45
C GLY A 47 -10.31 9.83 39.58
N GLN A 48 -11.11 9.72 38.51
CA GLN A 48 -11.00 8.61 37.57
C GLN A 48 -9.75 8.79 36.70
N VAL A 49 -8.96 7.72 36.56
CA VAL A 49 -7.81 7.67 35.66
C VAL A 49 -8.24 6.96 34.38
N LEU A 50 -8.16 7.68 33.26
CA LEU A 50 -8.50 7.21 31.93
C LEU A 50 -7.20 6.97 31.16
N LEU A 51 -7.08 5.83 30.50
CA LEU A 51 -6.05 5.56 29.50
C LEU A 51 -6.71 5.56 28.12
N ALA A 52 -6.21 6.37 27.20
CA ALA A 52 -6.65 6.39 25.81
C ALA A 52 -5.50 5.99 24.90
N THR A 53 -5.69 4.91 24.14
CA THR A 53 -4.75 4.37 23.17
C THR A 53 -5.44 4.13 21.83
N VAL A 54 -4.65 3.96 20.76
CA VAL A 54 -5.15 3.57 19.45
C VAL A 54 -5.29 2.06 19.40
N ASN A 55 -6.44 1.56 18.93
CA ASN A 55 -6.59 0.13 18.65
C ASN A 55 -6.09 -0.16 17.22
N GLU A 56 -4.86 -0.67 17.12
CA GLU A 56 -4.17 -0.95 15.86
C GLU A 56 -4.94 -1.92 14.95
N ALA A 57 -5.66 -2.90 15.53
CA ALA A 57 -6.40 -3.89 14.77
C ALA A 57 -7.66 -3.33 14.08
N THR A 58 -8.23 -2.24 14.61
CA THR A 58 -9.53 -1.73 14.15
C THR A 58 -9.48 -0.33 13.56
N ILE A 59 -8.40 0.43 13.79
CA ILE A 59 -8.27 1.80 13.27
C ILE A 59 -8.30 1.85 11.74
N VAL A 60 -7.65 0.90 11.06
CA VAL A 60 -7.61 0.84 9.59
C VAL A 60 -9.00 0.53 9.00
N PRO A 61 -9.71 -0.54 9.43
CA PRO A 61 -11.10 -0.78 9.03
C PRO A 61 -12.07 0.35 9.38
N PHE A 62 -11.86 1.02 10.51
CA PHE A 62 -12.70 2.15 10.94
C PHE A 62 -12.57 3.32 9.96
N VAL A 63 -11.35 3.69 9.59
CA VAL A 63 -11.10 4.81 8.67
C VAL A 63 -11.57 4.48 7.25
N SER A 64 -11.31 3.27 6.75
CA SER A 64 -11.74 2.89 5.40
C SER A 64 -13.26 2.71 5.30
N GLY A 65 -13.89 2.10 6.29
CA GLY A 65 -15.31 1.77 6.26
C GLY A 65 -16.23 2.86 6.80
N GLN A 66 -16.01 3.32 8.04
CA GLN A 66 -16.92 4.28 8.68
C GLN A 66 -16.69 5.73 8.24
N LEU A 67 -15.42 6.13 8.07
CA LEU A 67 -15.10 7.45 7.52
C LEU A 67 -15.15 7.48 5.99
N ASN A 68 -15.33 6.31 5.36
CA ASN A 68 -15.31 6.14 3.90
C ASN A 68 -14.07 6.80 3.25
N ASN A 69 -12.92 6.71 3.92
CA ASN A 69 -11.68 7.35 3.48
C ASN A 69 -10.58 6.31 3.29
N LEU A 70 -10.64 5.63 2.15
CA LEU A 70 -9.69 4.57 1.79
C LEU A 70 -8.25 5.10 1.68
N GLU A 71 -8.08 6.30 1.13
CA GLU A 71 -6.75 6.90 0.95
C GLU A 71 -6.05 7.16 2.29
N LEU A 72 -6.76 7.76 3.25
CA LEU A 72 -6.22 7.94 4.60
C LEU A 72 -5.93 6.59 5.27
N ALA A 73 -6.83 5.61 5.14
CA ALA A 73 -6.62 4.29 5.74
C ALA A 73 -5.36 3.59 5.20
N VAL A 74 -5.12 3.64 3.89
CA VAL A 74 -3.92 3.07 3.27
C VAL A 74 -2.66 3.80 3.73
N ASN A 75 -2.65 5.13 3.73
CA ASN A 75 -1.49 5.91 4.16
C ASN A 75 -1.17 5.70 5.65
N LEU A 76 -2.20 5.66 6.49
CA LEU A 76 -2.06 5.42 7.93
C LEU A 76 -1.53 4.01 8.21
N ALA A 77 -2.03 3.01 7.46
CA ALA A 77 -1.56 1.64 7.59
C ALA A 77 -0.11 1.46 7.09
N LYS A 78 0.27 2.10 5.97
CA LYS A 78 1.64 2.12 5.46
C LYS A 78 2.62 2.75 6.46
N ARG A 79 2.28 3.92 7.02
CA ARG A 79 3.16 4.64 7.97
C ARG A 79 3.27 3.94 9.32
N GLY A 80 2.16 3.42 9.82
CA GLY A 80 2.10 2.76 11.13
C GLY A 80 2.42 1.27 11.11
N ASN A 81 2.68 0.69 9.93
CA ASN A 81 2.81 -0.77 9.73
C ASN A 81 1.66 -1.55 10.39
N LEU A 82 0.43 -1.05 10.23
CA LEU A 82 -0.76 -1.56 10.93
C LEU A 82 -1.39 -2.73 10.18
N PRO A 83 -1.92 -3.73 10.89
CA PRO A 83 -2.61 -4.87 10.27
C PRO A 83 -3.91 -4.43 9.58
N GLY A 84 -4.29 -5.14 8.51
CA GLY A 84 -5.50 -4.86 7.73
C GLY A 84 -5.28 -3.92 6.54
N ALA A 85 -4.03 -3.45 6.33
CA ALA A 85 -3.63 -2.71 5.14
C ALA A 85 -3.74 -3.56 3.87
N GLU A 86 -3.53 -4.86 3.99
CA GLU A 86 -3.34 -5.79 2.88
C GLU A 86 -4.58 -5.82 1.97
N ASN A 87 -5.75 -5.99 2.59
CA ASN A 87 -7.03 -6.01 1.89
C ASN A 87 -7.36 -4.63 1.28
N LEU A 88 -7.00 -3.53 1.96
CA LEU A 88 -7.26 -2.18 1.44
C LEU A 88 -6.37 -1.84 0.25
N VAL A 89 -5.11 -2.27 0.27
CA VAL A 89 -4.17 -2.11 -0.85
C VAL A 89 -4.71 -2.84 -2.09
N VAL A 90 -5.28 -4.04 -1.92
CA VAL A 90 -5.96 -4.77 -2.99
C VAL A 90 -7.21 -4.03 -3.49
N GLN A 91 -8.06 -3.52 -2.61
CA GLN A 91 -9.23 -2.73 -3.01
C GLN A 91 -8.84 -1.46 -3.75
N ARG A 92 -7.85 -0.71 -3.24
CA ARG A 92 -7.36 0.51 -3.88
C ARG A 92 -6.74 0.23 -5.25
N PHE A 93 -6.01 -0.88 -5.37
CA PHE A 93 -5.51 -1.34 -6.67
C PHE A 93 -6.67 -1.57 -7.65
N GLN A 94 -7.72 -2.27 -7.22
CA GLN A 94 -8.90 -2.52 -8.07
C GLN A 94 -9.61 -1.23 -8.49
N GLU A 95 -9.75 -0.24 -7.59
CA GLU A 95 -10.31 1.07 -7.94
C GLU A 95 -9.48 1.81 -8.99
N LEU A 96 -8.16 1.89 -8.79
CA LEU A 96 -7.25 2.54 -9.74
C LEU A 96 -7.29 1.84 -11.10
N PHE A 97 -7.33 0.51 -11.08
CA PHE A 97 -7.42 -0.30 -12.28
C PHE A 97 -8.75 -0.08 -13.03
N ALA A 98 -9.87 -0.03 -12.31
CA ALA A 98 -11.19 0.27 -12.89
C ALA A 98 -11.28 1.69 -13.46
N GLN A 99 -10.55 2.64 -12.87
CA GLN A 99 -10.41 4.02 -13.37
C GLN A 99 -9.42 4.16 -14.53
N THR A 100 -8.90 3.06 -15.09
CA THR A 100 -7.87 3.01 -16.14
C THR A 100 -6.55 3.72 -15.79
N LYS A 101 -6.30 3.97 -14.49
CA LYS A 101 -5.07 4.56 -13.97
C LYS A 101 -3.99 3.51 -13.75
N TYR A 102 -3.57 2.86 -14.84
CA TYR A 102 -2.64 1.72 -14.79
C TYR A 102 -1.27 2.07 -14.20
N LYS A 103 -0.77 3.28 -14.44
CA LYS A 103 0.50 3.75 -13.89
C LYS A 103 0.46 3.86 -12.35
N GLU A 104 -0.56 4.50 -11.81
CA GLU A 104 -0.74 4.63 -10.34
C GLU A 104 -0.97 3.25 -9.70
N ALA A 105 -1.73 2.36 -10.38
CA ALA A 105 -1.93 0.99 -9.91
C ALA A 105 -0.61 0.19 -9.87
N ALA A 106 0.27 0.38 -10.86
CA ALA A 106 1.59 -0.23 -10.88
C ALA A 106 2.51 0.31 -9.78
N GLU A 107 2.49 1.62 -9.52
CA GLU A 107 3.24 2.24 -8.43
C GLU A 107 2.78 1.69 -7.07
N LEU A 108 1.46 1.58 -6.86
CA LEU A 108 0.90 0.99 -5.64
C LEU A 108 1.33 -0.47 -5.46
N ALA A 109 1.38 -1.24 -6.54
CA ALA A 109 1.81 -2.63 -6.49
C ALA A 109 3.30 -2.78 -6.18
N ALA A 110 4.14 -1.91 -6.75
CA ALA A 110 5.57 -1.87 -6.46
C ALA A 110 5.87 -1.43 -5.01
N GLU A 111 5.01 -0.58 -4.43
CA GLU A 111 5.08 -0.14 -3.02
C GLU A 111 4.39 -1.07 -2.03
N SER A 112 3.75 -2.15 -2.51
CA SER A 112 2.96 -2.99 -1.62
C SER A 112 3.84 -3.61 -0.53
N PRO A 113 3.46 -3.48 0.76
CA PRO A 113 4.24 -4.06 1.85
C PRO A 113 4.32 -5.57 1.65
N GLN A 114 5.51 -6.16 1.87
CA GLN A 114 5.79 -7.58 1.63
C GLN A 114 5.49 -8.10 0.21
N GLY A 115 5.25 -7.21 -0.78
CA GLY A 115 4.94 -7.63 -2.14
C GLY A 115 3.55 -8.26 -2.30
N ILE A 116 2.57 -7.90 -1.48
CA ILE A 116 1.19 -8.44 -1.53
C ILE A 116 0.55 -8.30 -2.92
N LEU A 117 0.90 -7.24 -3.67
CA LEU A 117 0.41 -7.04 -5.05
C LEU A 117 1.39 -7.53 -6.11
N ARG A 118 2.59 -8.00 -5.75
CA ARG A 118 3.57 -8.60 -6.65
C ARG A 118 3.29 -10.09 -6.79
N THR A 119 2.12 -10.39 -7.34
CA THR A 119 1.61 -11.75 -7.51
C THR A 119 1.30 -12.05 -8.98
N PRO A 120 1.29 -13.34 -9.39
CA PRO A 120 0.87 -13.73 -10.73
C PRO A 120 -0.53 -13.23 -11.09
N GLU A 121 -1.43 -13.11 -10.12
CA GLU A 121 -2.78 -12.59 -10.31
C GLU A 121 -2.79 -11.13 -10.75
N THR A 122 -1.94 -10.28 -10.15
CA THR A 122 -1.79 -8.88 -10.56
C THR A 122 -1.25 -8.78 -11.98
N VAL A 123 -0.24 -9.60 -12.32
CA VAL A 123 0.32 -9.67 -13.69
C VAL A 123 -0.74 -10.10 -14.70
N ALA A 124 -1.52 -11.14 -14.39
CA ALA A 124 -2.60 -11.62 -15.25
C ALA A 124 -3.66 -10.53 -15.48
N LYS A 125 -3.99 -9.73 -14.46
CA LYS A 125 -4.87 -8.56 -14.63
C LYS A 125 -4.30 -7.57 -15.63
N PHE A 126 -3.03 -7.16 -15.50
CA PHE A 126 -2.40 -6.26 -16.46
C PHE A 126 -2.30 -6.85 -17.87
N GLN A 127 -2.09 -8.16 -18.00
CA GLN A 127 -2.05 -8.87 -19.28
C GLN A 127 -3.42 -8.93 -19.97
N SER A 128 -4.51 -9.00 -19.20
CA SER A 128 -5.88 -9.06 -19.73
C SER A 128 -6.35 -7.75 -20.37
N VAL A 129 -5.65 -6.63 -20.12
CA VAL A 129 -6.06 -5.32 -20.64
C VAL A 129 -5.75 -5.24 -22.14
N PRO A 130 -6.75 -4.99 -23.00
CA PRO A 130 -6.51 -4.82 -24.43
C PRO A 130 -5.66 -3.58 -24.69
N VAL A 131 -4.61 -3.75 -25.49
CA VAL A 131 -3.70 -2.66 -25.86
C VAL A 131 -4.38 -1.77 -26.90
N GLN A 132 -4.62 -0.49 -26.56
CA GLN A 132 -5.09 0.51 -27.52
C GLN A 132 -3.93 0.97 -28.40
N ALA A 133 -4.18 1.11 -29.72
CA ALA A 133 -3.17 1.54 -30.68
C ALA A 133 -2.60 2.93 -30.32
N GLY A 134 -1.29 3.00 -30.12
CA GLY A 134 -0.57 4.23 -29.74
C GLY A 134 -0.31 4.40 -28.25
N GLN A 135 -0.88 3.56 -27.37
CA GLN A 135 -0.53 3.54 -25.94
C GLN A 135 0.46 2.42 -25.61
N THR A 136 1.37 2.69 -24.68
CA THR A 136 2.25 1.65 -24.13
C THR A 136 1.41 0.58 -23.44
N PRO A 137 1.66 -0.72 -23.67
CA PRO A 137 0.93 -1.79 -23.01
C PRO A 137 0.96 -1.61 -21.48
N PRO A 138 -0.20 -1.70 -20.78
CA PRO A 138 -0.26 -1.54 -19.32
C PRO A 138 0.67 -2.48 -18.56
N LEU A 139 0.84 -3.72 -19.06
CA LEU A 139 1.79 -4.69 -18.53
C LEU A 139 3.24 -4.21 -18.61
N LEU A 140 3.63 -3.53 -19.69
CA LEU A 140 4.97 -2.98 -19.84
C LEU A 140 5.18 -1.76 -18.92
N GLN A 141 4.13 -0.96 -18.70
CA GLN A 141 4.13 0.10 -17.67
C GLN A 141 4.33 -0.46 -16.26
N TYR A 142 3.68 -1.58 -15.95
CA TYR A 142 3.84 -2.27 -14.67
C TYR A 142 5.30 -2.69 -14.43
N PHE A 143 5.89 -3.44 -15.37
CA PHE A 143 7.29 -3.85 -15.26
C PHE A 143 8.25 -2.68 -15.26
N GLY A 144 8.01 -1.64 -16.06
CA GLY A 144 8.83 -0.42 -16.06
C GLY A 144 8.85 0.26 -14.68
N THR A 145 7.72 0.28 -13.98
CA THR A 145 7.61 0.85 -12.63
C THR A 145 8.31 -0.02 -11.57
N LEU A 146 8.26 -1.35 -11.72
CA LEU A 146 8.98 -2.26 -10.84
C LEU A 146 10.50 -2.15 -11.04
N LEU A 147 10.97 -2.10 -12.28
CA LEU A 147 12.39 -1.99 -12.64
C LEU A 147 13.04 -0.68 -12.17
N THR A 148 12.27 0.39 -11.99
CA THR A 148 12.76 1.64 -11.39
C THR A 148 12.83 1.56 -9.87
N ARG A 149 12.03 0.71 -9.24
CA ARG A 149 11.96 0.52 -7.78
C ARG A 149 12.94 -0.52 -7.27
N GLY A 150 13.20 -1.58 -8.04
CA GLY A 150 14.10 -2.66 -7.64
C GLY A 150 14.13 -3.84 -8.59
N LYS A 151 14.52 -5.00 -8.05
CA LYS A 151 14.68 -6.27 -8.75
C LYS A 151 13.34 -6.99 -8.93
N LEU A 152 13.11 -7.51 -10.13
CA LEU A 152 11.97 -8.39 -10.45
C LEU A 152 12.17 -9.77 -9.85
N ASN A 153 11.08 -10.41 -9.45
CA ASN A 153 11.12 -11.80 -9.00
C ASN A 153 11.17 -12.77 -10.19
N ALA A 154 11.34 -14.07 -9.92
CA ALA A 154 11.50 -15.09 -10.96
C ALA A 154 10.33 -15.13 -11.96
N PHE A 155 9.08 -15.02 -11.51
CA PHE A 155 7.92 -15.07 -12.39
C PHE A 155 7.73 -13.78 -13.19
N GLU A 156 7.94 -12.61 -12.58
CA GLU A 156 7.91 -11.30 -13.25
C GLU A 156 8.99 -11.22 -14.32
N SER A 157 10.20 -11.73 -14.01
CA SER A 157 11.33 -11.79 -14.93
C SER A 157 11.01 -12.67 -16.13
N LEU A 158 10.34 -13.81 -15.92
CA LEU A 158 9.91 -14.71 -16.99
C LEU A 158 8.88 -14.05 -17.93
N GLU A 159 7.84 -13.43 -17.37
CA GLU A 159 6.77 -12.80 -18.15
C GLU A 159 7.27 -11.57 -18.93
N LEU A 160 8.12 -10.75 -18.32
CA LEU A 160 8.79 -9.65 -19.01
C LEU A 160 9.66 -10.17 -20.16
N SER A 161 10.40 -11.25 -19.92
CA SER A 161 11.31 -11.83 -20.91
C SER A 161 10.57 -12.41 -22.11
N ARG A 162 9.46 -13.13 -21.89
CA ARG A 162 8.56 -13.59 -22.96
C ARG A 162 8.09 -12.44 -23.84
N LEU A 163 7.70 -11.33 -23.21
CA LEU A 163 7.17 -10.16 -23.90
C LEU A 163 8.24 -9.46 -24.75
N VAL A 164 9.47 -9.35 -24.24
CA VAL A 164 10.60 -8.71 -24.94
C VAL A 164 11.16 -9.57 -26.06
N VAL A 165 11.25 -10.89 -25.86
CA VAL A 165 11.66 -11.86 -26.87
C VAL A 165 10.69 -11.84 -28.06
N ASN A 166 9.38 -11.88 -27.80
CA ASN A 166 8.37 -11.81 -28.86
C ASN A 166 8.42 -10.49 -29.65
N GLN A 167 8.94 -9.41 -29.06
CA GLN A 167 9.12 -8.11 -29.72
C GLN A 167 10.49 -7.94 -30.40
N ASN A 168 11.34 -8.98 -30.43
CA ASN A 168 12.71 -8.93 -30.95
C ASN A 168 13.61 -7.86 -30.27
N LYS A 169 13.35 -7.52 -29.01
CA LYS A 169 14.10 -6.49 -28.25
C LYS A 169 15.11 -7.10 -27.27
N LYS A 170 15.85 -8.14 -27.69
CA LYS A 170 16.80 -8.89 -26.84
C LYS A 170 17.81 -7.99 -26.10
N ASN A 171 18.26 -6.90 -26.73
CA ASN A 171 19.21 -5.94 -26.15
C ASN A 171 18.73 -5.35 -24.80
N LEU A 172 17.42 -5.19 -24.59
CA LEU A 172 16.89 -4.69 -23.32
C LEU A 172 17.05 -5.72 -22.19
N LEU A 173 16.91 -7.00 -22.53
CA LEU A 173 17.02 -8.11 -21.60
C LEU A 173 18.47 -8.28 -21.14
N GLU A 174 19.43 -8.15 -22.05
CA GLU A 174 20.86 -8.13 -21.72
C GLU A 174 21.21 -6.97 -20.78
N ASN A 175 20.70 -5.77 -21.04
CA ASN A 175 20.91 -4.62 -20.16
C ASN A 175 20.36 -4.86 -18.75
N TRP A 176 19.14 -5.40 -18.63
CA TRP A 176 18.54 -5.67 -17.31
C TRP A 176 19.21 -6.82 -16.56
N LEU A 177 19.74 -7.83 -17.27
CA LEU A 177 20.59 -8.86 -16.69
C LEU A 177 21.92 -8.28 -16.18
N ALA A 178 22.55 -7.40 -16.96
CA ALA A 178 23.79 -6.73 -16.57
C ALA A 178 23.58 -5.79 -15.37
N GLU A 179 22.41 -5.18 -15.25
CA GLU A 179 22.02 -4.33 -14.12
C GLU A 179 21.51 -5.11 -12.88
N ASP A 180 21.55 -6.45 -12.88
CA ASP A 180 21.02 -7.33 -11.83
C ASP A 180 19.54 -7.06 -11.46
N LYS A 181 18.74 -6.61 -12.45
CA LYS A 181 17.32 -6.27 -12.24
C LYS A 181 16.37 -7.44 -12.43
N LEU A 182 16.83 -8.55 -13.00
CA LEU A 182 16.04 -9.75 -13.22
C LEU A 182 16.50 -10.85 -12.28
N GLU A 183 15.56 -11.60 -11.73
CA GLU A 183 15.87 -12.84 -11.01
C GLU A 183 15.99 -13.98 -12.02
N CYS A 184 17.16 -14.63 -12.03
CA CYS A 184 17.45 -15.72 -12.94
C CYS A 184 16.73 -17.00 -12.50
N SER A 185 16.01 -17.62 -13.42
CA SER A 185 15.39 -18.94 -13.24
C SER A 185 15.79 -19.88 -14.38
N GLU A 186 15.63 -21.19 -14.17
CA GLU A 186 15.88 -22.20 -15.20
C GLU A 186 14.99 -21.97 -16.43
N GLU A 187 13.71 -21.69 -16.19
CA GLU A 187 12.71 -21.37 -17.22
C GLU A 187 13.11 -20.15 -18.05
N LEU A 188 13.72 -19.14 -17.42
CA LEU A 188 14.24 -17.97 -18.11
C LEU A 188 15.42 -18.35 -19.02
N GLY A 189 16.32 -19.20 -18.54
CA GLY A 189 17.46 -19.72 -19.31
C GLY A 189 17.00 -20.48 -20.56
N ASP A 190 16.00 -21.34 -20.43
CA ASP A 190 15.43 -22.10 -21.55
C ASP A 190 14.76 -21.19 -22.58
N LEU A 191 14.07 -20.14 -22.11
CA LEU A 191 13.43 -19.16 -22.97
C LEU A 191 14.45 -18.37 -23.81
N VAL A 192 15.60 -18.02 -23.22
CA VAL A 192 16.66 -17.28 -23.93
C VAL A 192 17.45 -18.22 -24.86
N LYS A 193 17.59 -19.51 -24.51
CA LYS A 193 18.30 -20.52 -25.31
C LYS A 193 17.58 -20.92 -26.59
N THR A 194 16.25 -20.86 -26.60
CA THR A 194 15.41 -21.28 -27.75
C THR A 194 15.32 -20.24 -28.88
N VAL A 195 15.99 -19.09 -28.75
CA VAL A 195 15.93 -17.95 -29.66
C VAL A 195 17.30 -17.47 -30.05
#